data_AF-A0A5M3VRN3-F1
#
_entry.id   AF-A0A5M3VRN3-F1
#
_cell.length_a   1.000
_cell.length_b   1.000
_cell.length_c   1.000
_cell.angle_alpha   90.00
_cell.angle_beta   90.00
_cell.angle_gamma   90.00
#
_symmetry.space_group_name_H-M   'P 1'
#
loop_
_entity.id
_entity.type
_entity.pdbx_description
1 polymer ?
#
loop_
_entity_poly.entity_id
_entity_poly.type
_entity_poly.pdbx_seq_one_letter_code
_entity_poly.pdbx_strand_id
1 'polypeptide(L)'
;MRALSSARTKEVSLGIMVAIAVGLGVLAFLVPFRLLRRKHAGRAGMKVLVAAMIGLGLGFVLILSMVESAVQVRDTGQANELLGYVGFQDQWAILRGAEDDKPLYDGRWMMLLGESEGTYVLYDCDKQETFRRPIETTNLGGLQLDPEREPGFRCGTLTEEGPPS
;
A
#
# COMPACT_ATOMS: atom_id res chain seq x y z
N MET A 1 -43.71 27.29 9.86
CA MET A 1 -43.30 26.10 10.64
C MET A 1 -42.86 24.97 9.70
N ARG A 2 -41.66 25.07 9.12
CA ARG A 2 -41.03 24.05 8.25
C ARG A 2 -39.53 24.03 8.55
N ALA A 3 -39.16 23.55 9.74
CA ALA A 3 -37.76 23.47 10.16
C ALA A 3 -37.49 22.33 11.16
N LEU A 4 -38.32 21.28 11.17
CA LEU A 4 -38.18 20.15 12.11
C LEU A 4 -37.99 18.79 11.43
N SER A 5 -37.88 18.74 10.09
CA SER A 5 -37.68 17.47 9.36
C SER A 5 -36.19 17.13 9.11
N SER A 6 -35.29 18.12 9.15
CA SER A 6 -33.89 17.92 8.72
C SER A 6 -32.94 17.40 9.82
N ALA A 7 -33.39 17.34 11.08
CA ALA A 7 -32.51 17.02 12.21
C ALA A 7 -32.47 15.53 12.60
N ARG A 8 -33.31 14.66 12.03
CA ARG A 8 -33.43 13.24 12.46
C ARG A 8 -32.56 12.26 11.65
N THR A 9 -31.83 12.71 10.64
CA THR A 9 -30.97 11.85 9.81
C THR A 9 -29.51 11.79 10.28
N LYS A 10 -29.17 12.43 11.40
CA LYS A 10 -27.79 12.58 11.87
C LYS A 10 -27.35 11.63 13.00
N GLU A 11 -27.95 10.45 13.18
CA GLU A 11 -27.36 9.41 14.06
C GLU A 11 -27.62 7.98 13.55
N VAL A 12 -27.61 7.77 12.24
CA VAL A 12 -27.51 6.40 11.74
C VAL A 12 -26.04 6.01 11.82
N SER A 13 -25.70 5.13 12.77
CA SER A 13 -24.35 4.57 12.90
C SER A 13 -23.83 4.09 11.54
N LEU A 14 -22.56 4.36 11.25
CA LEU A 14 -21.88 3.94 10.02
C LEU A 14 -22.16 2.45 9.71
N GLY A 15 -22.15 1.60 10.76
CA GLY A 15 -22.46 0.18 10.63
C GLY A 15 -23.87 -0.11 10.13
N ILE A 16 -24.88 0.68 10.53
CA ILE A 16 -26.26 0.54 10.05
C ILE A 16 -26.38 0.98 8.59
N MET A 17 -25.71 2.08 8.21
CA MET A 17 -25.67 2.51 6.81
C MET A 17 -25.03 1.44 5.91
N VAL A 18 -23.89 0.89 6.35
CA VAL A 18 -23.22 -0.20 5.63
C VAL A 18 -24.12 -1.43 5.55
N ALA A 19 -24.77 -1.84 6.65
CA ALA A 19 -25.66 -2.99 6.68
C ALA A 19 -26.85 -2.83 5.72
N ILE A 20 -27.48 -1.64 5.69
CA ILE A 20 -28.59 -1.34 4.76
C ILE A 20 -28.08 -1.34 3.31
N ALA A 21 -26.95 -0.72 3.04
CA ALA A 21 -26.37 -0.66 1.69
C ALA A 21 -26.03 -2.07 1.17
N VAL A 22 -25.39 -2.90 2.00
CA VAL A 22 -25.09 -4.31 1.67
C VAL A 22 -26.38 -5.10 1.47
N GLY A 23 -27.36 -4.94 2.36
CA GLY A 23 -28.66 -5.63 2.25
C GLY A 23 -29.41 -5.28 0.96
N LEU A 24 -29.46 -3.99 0.61
CA LEU A 24 -30.06 -3.54 -0.64
C LEU A 24 -29.29 -4.04 -1.86
N GLY A 25 -27.95 -4.03 -1.82
CA GLY A 25 -27.10 -4.59 -2.86
C GLY A 25 -27.37 -6.08 -3.09
N VAL A 26 -27.42 -6.87 -2.01
CA VAL A 26 -27.72 -8.30 -2.05
C VAL A 26 -29.11 -8.57 -2.63
N LEU A 27 -30.12 -7.81 -2.22
CA LEU A 27 -31.49 -7.94 -2.74
C LEU A 27 -31.60 -7.57 -4.23
N ALA A 28 -30.99 -6.45 -4.62
CA ALA A 28 -30.94 -6.00 -6.00
C ALA A 28 -30.28 -7.03 -6.93
N PHE A 29 -29.38 -7.85 -6.39
CA PHE A 29 -28.72 -8.92 -7.11
C PHE A 29 -29.52 -10.24 -7.09
N LEU A 30 -30.06 -10.64 -5.94
CA LEU A 30 -30.79 -11.91 -5.74
C LEU A 30 -32.10 -12.01 -6.51
N VAL A 31 -32.85 -10.91 -6.60
CA VAL A 31 -34.16 -10.88 -7.28
C VAL A 31 -34.03 -11.19 -8.78
N PRO A 32 -33.22 -10.45 -9.58
CA PRO A 32 -32.99 -10.80 -10.97
C PRO A 32 -32.24 -12.13 -11.12
N PHE A 33 -31.39 -12.52 -10.16
CA PHE A 33 -30.74 -13.83 -10.15
C PHE A 33 -31.75 -14.99 -10.15
N ARG A 34 -32.77 -14.93 -9.29
CA ARG A 34 -33.84 -15.94 -9.25
C ARG A 34 -34.65 -15.98 -10.54
N LEU A 35 -34.92 -14.82 -11.14
CA LEU A 35 -35.69 -14.69 -12.38
C LEU A 35 -34.93 -15.20 -13.61
N LEU A 36 -33.65 -14.85 -13.76
CA LEU A 36 -32.84 -15.16 -14.94
C LEU A 36 -32.30 -16.61 -14.95
N ARG A 37 -32.25 -17.28 -13.79
CA ARG A 37 -31.75 -18.66 -13.67
C ARG A 37 -32.52 -19.69 -14.49
N ARG A 38 -33.77 -19.41 -14.87
CA ARG A 38 -34.63 -20.33 -15.65
C ARG A 38 -34.28 -20.40 -17.14
N LYS A 39 -33.51 -19.46 -17.69
CA LYS A 39 -33.14 -19.43 -19.12
C LYS A 39 -31.63 -19.61 -19.32
N HIS A 40 -31.23 -20.36 -20.36
CA HIS A 40 -29.81 -20.65 -20.64
C HIS A 40 -28.94 -19.37 -20.79
N ALA A 41 -29.45 -18.36 -21.50
CA ALA A 41 -28.79 -17.07 -21.66
C ALA A 41 -28.58 -16.33 -20.32
N GLY A 42 -29.58 -16.36 -19.43
CA GLY A 42 -29.49 -15.78 -18.09
C GLY A 42 -28.44 -16.48 -17.23
N ARG A 43 -28.26 -17.79 -17.40
CA ARG A 43 -27.24 -18.59 -16.70
C ARG A 43 -25.82 -18.26 -17.16
N ALA A 44 -25.61 -18.01 -18.45
CA ALA A 44 -24.32 -17.59 -18.99
C ALA A 44 -23.96 -16.17 -18.56
N GLY A 45 -24.88 -15.20 -18.73
CA GLY A 45 -24.67 -13.82 -18.28
C GLY A 45 -24.37 -13.72 -16.78
N MET A 46 -25.01 -14.57 -15.98
CA MET A 46 -24.75 -14.61 -14.54
C MET A 46 -23.32 -15.06 -14.20
N LYS A 47 -22.77 -16.05 -14.90
CA LYS A 47 -21.38 -16.47 -14.67
C LYS A 47 -20.39 -15.36 -14.95
N VAL A 48 -20.62 -14.61 -16.03
CA VAL A 48 -19.78 -13.46 -16.39
C VAL A 48 -19.88 -12.37 -15.32
N LEU A 49 -21.08 -12.05 -14.86
CA LEU A 49 -21.27 -11.02 -13.84
C LEU A 49 -20.63 -11.43 -12.50
N VAL A 50 -20.82 -12.68 -12.08
CA VAL A 50 -20.18 -13.22 -10.87
C VAL A 50 -18.66 -13.21 -11.01
N ALA A 51 -18.12 -13.63 -12.15
CA ALA A 51 -16.67 -13.57 -12.41
C ALA A 51 -16.14 -12.13 -12.37
N ALA A 52 -16.87 -11.18 -12.94
CA ALA A 52 -16.52 -9.75 -12.89
C ALA A 52 -16.54 -9.21 -11.44
N MET A 53 -17.55 -9.58 -10.65
CA MET A 53 -17.65 -9.16 -9.25
C MET A 53 -16.54 -9.80 -8.39
N ILE A 54 -16.22 -11.07 -8.61
CA ILE A 54 -15.08 -11.73 -7.96
C ILE A 54 -13.78 -11.04 -8.34
N GLY A 55 -13.57 -10.72 -9.63
CA GLY A 55 -12.38 -10.01 -10.09
C GLY A 55 -12.23 -8.62 -9.43
N LEU A 56 -13.33 -7.86 -9.35
CA LEU A 56 -13.33 -6.56 -8.68
C LEU A 56 -13.07 -6.69 -7.17
N GLY A 57 -13.68 -7.67 -6.51
CA GLY A 57 -13.44 -7.95 -5.10
C GLY A 57 -11.99 -8.35 -4.82
N LEU A 58 -11.43 -9.24 -5.64
CA LEU A 58 -10.04 -9.68 -5.53
C LEU A 58 -9.08 -8.53 -5.75
N GLY A 59 -9.33 -7.68 -6.75
CA GLY A 59 -8.54 -6.47 -7.00
C GLY A 59 -8.56 -5.51 -5.81
N PHE A 60 -9.73 -5.32 -5.18
CA PHE A 60 -9.85 -4.47 -4.00
C PHE A 60 -9.08 -5.05 -2.80
N VAL A 61 -9.19 -6.35 -2.55
CA VAL A 61 -8.42 -7.03 -1.49
C VAL A 61 -6.92 -6.88 -1.73
N LEU A 62 -6.46 -7.06 -2.98
CA LEU A 62 -5.05 -6.89 -3.33
C LEU A 62 -4.55 -5.49 -3.01
N ILE A 63 -5.32 -4.44 -3.37
CA ILE A 63 -4.97 -3.05 -3.05
C ILE A 63 -4.86 -2.85 -1.54
N LEU A 64 -5.83 -3.34 -0.76
CA LEU A 64 -5.79 -3.22 0.70
C LEU A 64 -4.57 -3.92 1.29
N SER A 65 -4.27 -5.13 0.85
CA SER A 65 -3.09 -5.87 1.29
C SER A 65 -1.79 -5.16 0.91
N MET A 66 -1.70 -4.53 -0.25
CA MET A 66 -0.54 -3.71 -0.63
C MET A 66 -0.38 -2.47 0.26
N VAL A 67 -1.47 -1.80 0.61
CA VAL A 67 -1.43 -0.64 1.52
C VAL A 67 -0.95 -1.07 2.91
N GLU A 68 -1.47 -2.18 3.44
CA GLU A 68 -1.03 -2.75 4.71
C GLU A 68 0.46 -3.14 4.67
N SER A 69 0.90 -3.72 3.56
CA SER A 69 2.30 -4.06 3.34
C SER A 69 3.20 -2.83 3.29
N ALA A 70 2.76 -1.75 2.64
CA ALA A 70 3.50 -0.49 2.62
C ALA A 70 3.60 0.13 4.03
N VAL A 71 2.55 0.02 4.85
CA VAL A 71 2.59 0.43 6.26
C VAL A 71 3.58 -0.44 7.04
N GLN A 72 3.61 -1.74 6.80
CA GLN A 72 4.58 -2.64 7.42
C GLN A 72 6.02 -2.28 7.05
N VAL A 73 6.30 -2.00 5.77
CA VAL A 73 7.61 -1.50 5.32
C VAL A 73 7.94 -0.16 5.97
N ARG A 74 6.98 0.76 6.08
CA ARG A 74 7.20 2.04 6.76
C ARG A 74 7.63 1.83 8.22
N ASP A 75 6.99 0.90 8.91
CA ASP A 75 7.18 0.70 10.35
C ASP A 75 8.39 -0.20 10.68
N THR A 76 8.73 -1.16 9.83
CA THR A 76 9.78 -2.16 10.07
C THR A 76 10.98 -2.00 9.12
N GLY A 77 10.82 -1.27 8.02
CA GLY A 77 11.80 -1.18 6.95
C GLY A 77 12.14 -2.53 6.31
N GLN A 78 11.26 -3.53 6.42
CA GLN A 78 11.41 -4.81 5.72
C GLN A 78 10.27 -5.01 4.73
N ALA A 79 10.63 -5.49 3.54
CA ALA A 79 9.63 -6.01 2.61
C ALA A 79 8.97 -7.27 3.16
N ASN A 80 7.69 -7.45 2.84
CA ASN A 80 6.98 -8.70 3.10
C ASN A 80 6.85 -9.54 1.82
N GLU A 81 6.48 -10.81 1.97
CA GLU A 81 6.36 -11.74 0.83
C GLU A 81 5.43 -11.23 -0.26
N LEU A 82 4.34 -10.54 0.11
CA LEU A 82 3.39 -9.99 -0.85
C LEU A 82 4.04 -8.92 -1.74
N LEU A 83 4.83 -8.02 -1.14
CA LEU A 83 5.59 -7.01 -1.86
C LEU A 83 6.65 -7.65 -2.77
N GLY A 84 7.33 -8.70 -2.30
CA GLY A 84 8.24 -9.48 -3.12
C GLY A 84 7.58 -10.07 -4.37
N TYR A 85 6.36 -10.62 -4.25
CA TYR A 85 5.63 -11.17 -5.40
C TYR A 85 5.24 -10.14 -6.47
N VAL A 86 5.02 -8.88 -6.07
CA VAL A 86 4.72 -7.79 -7.01
C VAL A 86 5.97 -7.08 -7.52
N GLY A 87 7.16 -7.59 -7.19
CA GLY A 87 8.44 -7.09 -7.70
C GLY A 87 9.06 -5.95 -6.90
N PHE A 88 8.55 -5.67 -5.69
CA PHE A 88 9.23 -4.77 -4.77
C PHE A 88 10.49 -5.48 -4.26
N GLN A 89 11.63 -4.82 -4.39
CA GLN A 89 12.91 -5.32 -3.92
C GLN A 89 13.31 -4.51 -2.68
N ASP A 90 13.66 -5.19 -1.60
CA ASP A 90 14.11 -4.53 -0.37
C ASP A 90 15.56 -4.09 -0.55
N GLN A 91 15.75 -2.90 -1.13
CA GLN A 91 17.07 -2.38 -1.46
C GLN A 91 17.42 -1.22 -0.53
N TRP A 92 18.62 -1.27 0.03
CA TRP A 92 19.16 -0.22 0.89
C TRP A 92 20.48 0.29 0.33
N ALA A 93 20.69 1.60 0.41
CA ALA A 93 21.91 2.24 -0.04
C ALA A 93 22.29 3.42 0.87
N ILE A 94 23.59 3.69 0.92
CA ILE A 94 24.14 4.93 1.46
C ILE A 94 24.28 5.92 0.30
N LEU A 95 23.69 7.10 0.44
CA LEU A 95 23.78 8.12 -0.60
C LEU A 95 25.11 8.87 -0.52
N ARG A 96 25.72 9.13 -1.68
CA ARG A 96 26.93 9.93 -1.80
C ARG A 96 26.76 11.05 -2.82
N GLY A 97 27.43 12.18 -2.60
CA GLY A 97 27.48 13.26 -3.57
C GLY A 97 28.23 12.84 -4.83
N ALA A 98 27.70 13.15 -6.02
CA ALA A 98 28.37 12.78 -7.27
C ALA A 98 29.71 13.54 -7.49
N GLU A 99 29.84 14.74 -6.94
CA GLU A 99 31.01 15.59 -7.16
C GLU A 99 32.20 15.27 -6.24
N ASP A 100 31.93 14.92 -4.97
CA ASP A 100 32.97 14.76 -3.94
C ASP A 100 32.97 13.39 -3.25
N ASP A 101 32.08 12.48 -3.69
CA ASP A 101 31.85 11.13 -3.13
C ASP A 101 31.60 11.12 -1.61
N LYS A 102 31.25 12.27 -1.03
CA LYS A 102 31.00 12.35 0.42
C LYS A 102 29.65 11.74 0.77
N PRO A 103 29.55 11.03 1.90
CA PRO A 103 28.27 10.53 2.39
C PRO A 103 27.31 11.70 2.65
N LEU A 104 26.10 11.57 2.10
CA LEU A 104 24.99 12.46 2.38
C LEU A 104 24.23 11.95 3.60
N TYR A 105 23.54 12.86 4.31
CA TYR A 105 22.70 12.51 5.46
C TYR A 105 23.42 11.65 6.50
N ASP A 106 24.65 12.05 6.84
CA ASP A 106 25.52 11.38 7.82
C ASP A 106 25.86 9.93 7.47
N GLY A 107 25.73 9.54 6.20
CA GLY A 107 26.04 8.18 5.72
C GLY A 107 25.01 7.13 6.12
N ARG A 108 23.80 7.56 6.50
CA ARG A 108 22.74 6.64 6.92
C ARG A 108 22.24 5.75 5.79
N TRP A 109 21.79 4.55 6.16
CA TRP A 109 21.12 3.63 5.25
C TRP A 109 19.73 4.15 4.86
N MET A 110 19.45 4.16 3.57
CA MET A 110 18.17 4.58 3.02
C MET A 110 17.60 3.50 2.12
N MET A 111 16.30 3.26 2.24
CA MET A 111 15.62 2.33 1.36
C MET A 111 15.41 2.98 -0.01
N LEU A 112 15.85 2.31 -1.06
CA LEU A 112 15.61 2.69 -2.44
C LEU A 112 14.26 2.11 -2.88
N LEU A 113 13.26 2.99 -3.01
CA LEU A 113 11.92 2.59 -3.46
C LEU A 113 11.84 2.42 -4.98
N GLY A 114 12.80 3.01 -5.71
CA GLY A 114 12.92 2.89 -7.16
C GLY A 114 13.40 4.17 -7.82
N GLU A 115 13.24 4.22 -9.13
CA GLU A 115 13.60 5.36 -9.98
C GLU A 115 12.35 5.94 -10.64
N SER A 116 12.25 7.28 -10.66
CA SER A 116 11.19 8.00 -11.35
C SER A 116 11.71 9.33 -11.87
N GLU A 117 11.49 9.61 -13.16
CA GLU A 117 11.78 10.92 -13.77
C GLU A 117 13.24 11.40 -13.59
N GLY A 118 14.23 10.49 -13.69
CA GLY A 118 15.65 10.82 -13.48
C GLY A 118 16.02 11.07 -12.02
N THR A 119 15.14 10.70 -11.09
CA THR A 119 15.38 10.81 -9.64
C THR A 119 15.28 9.45 -8.96
N TYR A 120 16.12 9.23 -7.96
CA TYR A 120 15.91 8.18 -6.98
C TYR A 120 14.80 8.57 -6.02
N VAL A 121 13.86 7.65 -5.79
CA VAL A 121 12.84 7.75 -4.75
C VAL A 121 13.34 6.96 -3.56
N LEU A 122 13.49 7.65 -2.43
CA LEU A 122 14.19 7.15 -1.26
C LEU A 122 13.30 7.27 -0.03
N TYR A 123 13.38 6.29 0.85
CA TYR A 123 12.71 6.30 2.14
C TYR A 123 13.74 6.28 3.28
N ASP A 124 13.69 7.31 4.11
CA ASP A 124 14.45 7.44 5.34
C ASP A 124 13.63 6.85 6.48
N CYS A 125 14.03 5.67 6.91
CA CYS A 125 13.37 4.88 7.95
C CYS A 125 13.47 5.53 9.33
N ASP A 126 14.46 6.37 9.59
CA ASP A 126 14.55 7.04 10.89
C ASP A 126 13.66 8.26 10.99
N LYS A 127 13.56 9.01 9.89
CA LYS A 127 12.67 10.18 9.82
C LYS A 127 11.26 9.83 9.40
N GLN A 128 11.05 8.61 8.90
CA GLN A 128 9.80 8.14 8.30
C GLN A 128 9.33 9.03 7.15
N GLU A 129 10.28 9.52 6.35
CA GLU A 129 10.05 10.47 5.27
C GLU A 129 10.50 9.89 3.93
N THR A 130 9.75 10.23 2.88
CA THR A 130 10.12 9.92 1.49
C THR A 130 10.59 11.18 0.80
N PHE A 131 11.67 11.10 0.04
CA PHE A 131 12.15 12.22 -0.78
C PHE A 131 12.74 11.74 -2.09
N ARG A 132 12.97 12.70 -2.99
CA ARG A 132 13.50 12.48 -4.33
C ARG A 132 14.86 13.13 -4.47
N ARG A 133 15.78 12.48 -5.16
CA ARG A 133 17.12 13.01 -5.44
C ARG A 133 17.51 12.80 -6.90
N PRO A 134 18.03 13.83 -7.60
CA PRO A 134 18.50 13.66 -8.97
C PRO A 134 19.66 12.67 -9.04
N ILE A 135 19.60 11.75 -10.00
CA ILE A 135 20.61 10.72 -10.23
C ILE A 135 21.95 11.36 -10.62
N GLU A 136 21.92 12.47 -11.35
CA GLU A 136 23.11 13.16 -11.83
C GLU A 136 23.98 13.72 -10.69
N THR A 137 23.37 13.94 -9.52
CA THR A 137 24.03 14.54 -8.35
C THR A 137 24.19 13.55 -7.19
N THR A 138 23.76 12.30 -7.37
CA THR A 138 23.67 11.31 -6.29
C THR A 138 24.19 9.95 -6.75
N ASN A 139 25.25 9.48 -6.11
CA ASN A 139 25.75 8.12 -6.26
C ASN A 139 25.16 7.22 -5.17
N LEU A 140 24.85 5.97 -5.53
CA LEU A 140 24.48 4.92 -4.58
C LEU A 140 25.75 4.17 -4.15
N GLY A 141 26.10 4.26 -2.86
CA GLY A 141 27.22 3.55 -2.25
C GLY A 141 26.74 2.51 -1.25
N GLY A 142 27.51 1.42 -1.08
CA GLY A 142 27.18 0.35 -0.13
C GLY A 142 25.76 -0.16 -0.34
N LEU A 143 25.51 -0.95 -1.38
CA LEU A 143 24.18 -1.52 -1.63
C LEU A 143 23.96 -2.78 -0.78
N GLN A 144 22.80 -2.89 -0.16
CA GLN A 144 22.30 -4.10 0.49
C GLN A 144 20.96 -4.49 -0.12
N LEU A 145 20.82 -5.79 -0.41
CA LEU A 145 19.59 -6.39 -0.93
C LEU A 145 19.06 -7.34 0.13
N ASP A 146 17.77 -7.21 0.45
CA ASP A 146 17.04 -8.03 1.42
C ASP A 146 17.82 -8.22 2.74
N PRO A 147 18.22 -7.13 3.43
CA PRO A 147 19.04 -7.25 4.63
C PRO A 147 18.30 -7.96 5.76
N GLU A 148 18.96 -8.95 6.35
CA GLU A 148 18.46 -9.59 7.59
C GLU A 148 18.41 -8.54 8.71
N ARG A 149 17.27 -8.45 9.41
CA ARG A 149 17.12 -7.60 10.60
C ARG A 149 16.72 -8.41 11.80
N GLU A 150 17.03 -7.86 12.96
CA GLU A 150 16.65 -8.46 14.22
C GLU A 150 15.12 -8.57 14.36
N PRO A 151 14.63 -9.65 14.99
CA PRO A 151 13.21 -9.81 15.26
C PRO A 151 12.65 -8.63 16.07
N GLY A 152 11.66 -7.93 15.51
CA GLY A 152 11.03 -6.77 16.16
C GLY A 152 11.69 -5.43 15.86
N PHE A 153 12.65 -5.37 14.93
CA PHE A 153 13.23 -4.13 14.43
C PHE A 153 12.13 -3.13 13.99
N ARG A 154 12.32 -1.84 14.30
CA ARG A 154 11.42 -0.75 13.92
C ARG A 154 12.15 0.46 13.39
N CYS A 155 11.60 1.05 12.33
CA CYS A 155 12.01 2.33 11.79
C CYS A 155 11.90 3.44 12.86
N GLY A 156 12.95 4.26 12.99
CA GLY A 156 13.09 5.27 14.05
C GLY A 156 13.95 4.84 15.25
N THR A 157 14.47 3.61 15.26
CA THR A 157 15.36 3.10 16.33
C THR A 157 16.85 3.05 15.93
N LEU A 158 17.21 3.27 14.65
CA LEU A 158 18.60 3.11 14.19
C LEU A 158 19.56 4.16 14.77
N THR A 159 19.07 5.30 15.25
CA THR A 159 19.93 6.34 15.84
C THR A 159 20.50 5.99 17.22
N GLU A 160 20.08 4.89 17.86
CA GLU A 160 20.70 4.43 19.12
C GLU A 160 21.95 3.57 18.90
N GLU A 161 22.12 3.00 17.70
CA GLU A 161 23.30 2.22 17.31
C GLU A 161 23.92 2.86 16.07
N GLY A 162 24.92 3.71 16.30
CA GLY A 162 25.64 4.40 15.22
C GLY A 162 26.21 3.45 14.16
N PRO A 163 26.50 3.95 12.95
CA PRO A 163 27.01 3.12 11.86
C PRO A 163 28.27 2.35 12.29
N PRO A 164 28.44 1.07 11.88
CA PRO A 164 29.68 0.37 12.14
C PRO A 164 30.84 1.12 11.49
N SER A 165 31.81 1.48 12.32
CA SER A 165 33.08 2.14 11.97
C SER A 165 33.91 1.34 10.97
#